data_AF-A0A250K3V3-F1
#
_entry.id   AF-A0A250K3V3-F1
#
_cell.length_a   1.000
_cell.length_b   1.000
_cell.length_c   1.000
_cell.angle_alpha   90.00
_cell.angle_beta   90.00
_cell.angle_gamma   90.00
#
_symmetry.space_group_name_H-M   'P 1'
#
loop_
_entity.id
_entity.type
_entity.pdbx_description
1 polymer ?
#
loop_
_entity_poly.entity_id
_entity_poly.type
_entity_poly.pdbx_seq_one_letter_code
_entity_poly.pdbx_strand_id
1 'polypeptide(L)'
;MRSSRRVGTALWAAVFSLAFPLSQAAAADNCVEFQGLQHCAVGAAKVTGSERGVRIDNADTSGKGGVAIHMPPAAAWTSEAVSDGAQRNAFTAYAEQVPVSTSTVNATAESTTYSATFTGSGDATTYSVLAYRNGRLQAAVGGIRSGDTGAVGLMVPNPGWTPNCRPRGQTVLQCEQACWSNGYANCNYCYTLCPISTGFGNASYNSACFWQHAVAEPAVRLPNGQVVQADQIVMQEEVSGPSNYPYLNFNRIDVQTTARTTVITGESVAPASK
;
A
#
# COMPACT_ATOMS: atom_id res chain seq x y z
N MET A 1 76.68 -29.05 33.04
CA MET A 1 75.64 -28.99 34.09
C MET A 1 74.65 -27.90 33.74
N ARG A 2 73.34 -28.22 33.73
CA ARG A 2 72.12 -27.41 33.99
C ARG A 2 72.08 -25.95 33.46
N SER A 3 71.16 -25.62 32.54
CA SER A 3 69.79 -25.06 32.81
C SER A 3 69.87 -23.57 33.25
N SER A 4 69.06 -22.59 32.82
CA SER A 4 67.69 -22.54 32.31
C SER A 4 67.42 -21.14 31.74
N ARG A 5 66.40 -21.03 30.87
CA ARG A 5 65.74 -19.79 30.42
C ARG A 5 65.23 -18.91 31.58
N ARG A 6 65.19 -17.58 31.37
CA ARG A 6 64.04 -16.75 31.80
C ARG A 6 63.71 -15.69 30.74
N VAL A 7 62.46 -15.76 30.33
CA VAL A 7 61.70 -14.81 29.51
C VAL A 7 61.26 -13.67 30.44
N GLY A 8 61.41 -12.42 30.01
CA GLY A 8 60.87 -11.23 30.67
C GLY A 8 60.02 -10.45 29.67
N THR A 9 58.72 -10.57 29.83
CA THR A 9 57.64 -10.02 29.00
C THR A 9 57.50 -8.51 29.12
N ALA A 10 57.25 -7.86 27.98
CA ALA A 10 56.88 -6.45 27.86
C ALA A 10 55.48 -6.18 28.44
N LEU A 11 55.35 -5.09 29.20
CA LEU A 11 54.07 -4.52 29.63
C LEU A 11 53.82 -3.26 28.79
N TRP A 12 53.08 -3.41 27.69
CA TRP A 12 52.38 -2.30 27.06
C TRP A 12 50.95 -2.30 27.59
N ALA A 13 50.62 -1.31 28.42
CA ALA A 13 49.25 -1.03 28.81
C ALA A 13 48.53 -0.42 27.59
N ALA A 14 47.75 -1.24 26.87
CA ALA A 14 46.83 -0.75 25.86
C ALA A 14 45.56 -0.25 26.57
N VAL A 15 45.40 1.07 26.62
CA VAL A 15 44.12 1.72 26.94
C VAL A 15 43.17 1.45 25.77
N PHE A 16 42.34 0.41 25.88
CA PHE A 16 41.19 0.25 25.01
C PHE A 16 40.07 1.16 25.51
N SER A 17 40.04 2.39 25.00
CA SER A 17 38.84 3.21 25.01
C SER A 17 37.77 2.47 24.18
N LEU A 18 36.81 1.83 24.86
CA LEU A 18 35.57 1.33 24.26
C LEU A 18 34.74 2.53 23.81
N ALA A 19 35.14 3.14 22.69
CA ALA A 19 34.27 3.99 21.91
C ALA A 19 33.33 3.08 21.13
N PHE A 20 32.23 2.66 21.76
CA PHE A 20 31.08 2.17 21.03
C PHE A 20 30.57 3.33 20.15
N PRO A 21 30.54 3.22 18.81
CA PRO A 21 29.71 4.11 18.03
C PRO A 21 28.26 3.74 18.34
N LEU A 22 27.64 4.45 19.28
CA LEU A 22 26.18 4.60 19.32
C LEU A 22 25.77 5.38 18.08
N SER A 23 25.70 4.70 16.95
CA SER A 23 25.18 5.25 15.70
C SER A 23 23.97 4.44 15.28
N GLN A 24 22.90 4.56 16.05
CA GLN A 24 21.55 4.14 15.68
C GLN A 24 20.52 4.82 16.60
N ALA A 25 20.45 6.15 16.53
CA ALA A 25 19.40 6.93 17.21
C ALA A 25 18.96 8.15 16.38
N ALA A 26 19.16 8.13 15.05
CA ALA A 26 18.80 9.25 14.17
C ALA A 26 17.48 9.03 13.40
N ALA A 27 16.70 7.99 13.72
CA ALA A 27 15.44 7.68 13.02
C ALA A 27 14.17 8.00 13.83
N ALA A 28 14.28 8.31 15.12
CA ALA A 28 13.11 8.46 15.99
C ALA A 28 12.39 9.81 15.85
N ASP A 29 13.04 10.86 15.36
CA ASP A 29 12.52 12.24 15.41
C ASP A 29 11.42 12.55 14.37
N ASN A 30 11.15 11.66 13.41
CA ASN A 30 10.16 11.86 12.34
C ASN A 30 9.09 10.76 12.29
N CYS A 31 8.90 10.06 13.40
CA CYS A 31 7.90 9.00 13.50
C CYS A 31 6.79 9.35 14.51
N VAL A 32 5.58 8.89 14.24
CA VAL A 32 4.45 8.96 15.17
C VAL A 32 3.84 7.57 15.32
N GLU A 33 3.09 7.34 16.39
CA GLU A 33 2.38 6.08 16.60
C GLU A 33 0.88 6.28 16.35
N PHE A 34 0.25 5.33 15.67
CA PHE A 34 -1.20 5.28 15.50
C PHE A 34 -1.68 3.84 15.44
N GLN A 35 -2.67 3.50 16.26
CA GLN A 35 -3.25 2.15 16.38
C GLN A 35 -2.20 1.04 16.57
N GLY A 36 -1.14 1.34 17.33
CA GLY A 36 -0.06 0.40 17.65
C GLY A 36 0.96 0.18 16.54
N LEU A 37 0.89 0.97 15.45
CA LEU A 37 1.84 0.94 14.34
C LEU A 37 2.69 2.23 14.36
N GLN A 38 3.93 2.13 13.88
CA GLN A 38 4.84 3.27 13.80
C GLN A 38 4.89 3.82 12.38
N HIS A 39 4.66 5.13 12.25
CA HIS A 39 4.59 5.84 10.97
C HIS A 39 5.72 6.84 10.86
N CYS A 40 6.70 6.55 10.00
CA CYS A 40 7.88 7.40 9.79
C CYS A 40 7.80 8.12 8.45
N ALA A 41 8.19 9.40 8.42
CA ALA A 41 8.23 10.14 7.17
C ALA A 41 9.20 9.52 6.15
N VAL A 42 8.79 9.48 4.87
CA VAL A 42 9.62 9.06 3.74
C VAL A 42 9.90 10.27 2.83
N GLY A 43 11.16 10.42 2.42
CA GLY A 43 11.59 11.55 1.59
C GLY A 43 11.50 12.87 2.34
N ALA A 44 10.94 13.89 1.71
CA ALA A 44 10.74 15.22 2.30
C ALA A 44 9.34 15.40 2.93
N ALA A 45 8.60 14.31 3.15
CA ALA A 45 7.29 14.37 3.78
C ALA A 45 7.39 14.78 5.25
N LYS A 46 6.31 15.37 5.77
CA LYS A 46 6.13 15.56 7.21
C LYS A 46 4.98 14.69 7.68
N VAL A 47 5.19 13.98 8.80
CA VAL A 47 4.17 13.13 9.41
C VAL A 47 3.77 13.72 10.76
N THR A 48 2.47 13.78 11.04
CA THR A 48 1.92 14.28 12.30
C THR A 48 0.77 13.37 12.76
N GLY A 49 0.84 12.88 14.00
CA GLY A 49 -0.17 12.01 14.60
C GLY A 49 -1.25 12.80 15.34
N SER A 50 -2.45 12.24 15.38
CA SER A 50 -3.58 12.73 16.18
C SER A 50 -4.53 11.58 16.50
N GLU A 51 -5.50 11.80 17.39
CA GLU A 51 -6.58 10.83 17.63
C GLU A 51 -7.40 10.51 16.36
N ARG A 52 -7.41 11.42 15.38
CA ARG A 52 -8.14 11.24 14.12
C ARG A 52 -7.36 10.47 13.06
N GLY A 53 -6.08 10.15 13.32
CA GLY A 53 -5.22 9.53 12.33
C GLY A 53 -3.84 10.16 12.18
N VAL A 54 -3.12 9.68 11.17
CA VAL A 54 -1.78 10.13 10.78
C VAL A 54 -1.88 11.01 9.55
N ARG A 55 -1.56 12.29 9.70
CA ARG A 55 -1.47 13.26 8.61
C ARG A 55 -0.08 13.20 7.98
N ILE A 56 -0.05 13.15 6.65
CA ILE A 56 1.13 13.13 5.80
C ILE A 56 1.05 14.35 4.90
N ASP A 57 2.00 15.26 5.05
CA ASP A 57 2.12 16.49 4.27
C ASP A 57 3.32 16.39 3.32
N ASN A 58 3.05 16.50 2.02
CA ASN A 58 4.06 16.46 0.95
C ASN A 58 4.20 17.83 0.32
N ALA A 59 5.34 18.49 0.55
CA ALA A 59 5.70 19.71 -0.16
C ALA A 59 6.06 19.42 -1.64
N ASP A 60 6.72 18.28 -1.88
CA ASP A 60 7.02 17.74 -3.21
C ASP A 60 5.95 16.73 -3.64
N THR A 61 5.29 16.99 -4.78
CA THR A 61 4.23 16.15 -5.36
C THR A 61 4.74 15.21 -6.44
N SER A 62 6.06 15.01 -6.57
CA SER A 62 6.68 14.07 -7.50
C SER A 62 6.35 12.60 -7.24
N GLY A 63 5.82 12.28 -6.05
CA GLY A 63 5.53 10.93 -5.60
C GLY A 63 6.70 10.23 -4.91
N LYS A 64 7.77 10.95 -4.55
CA LYS A 64 8.88 10.42 -3.74
C LYS A 64 8.60 10.49 -2.23
N GLY A 65 7.73 11.42 -1.81
CA GLY A 65 7.34 11.63 -0.42
C GLY A 65 6.22 10.69 0.03
N GLY A 66 6.17 10.40 1.32
CA GLY A 66 5.17 9.50 1.88
C GLY A 66 5.40 9.13 3.34
N VAL A 67 4.94 7.94 3.69
CA VAL A 67 5.10 7.36 5.03
C VAL A 67 5.52 5.90 4.94
N ALA A 68 6.40 5.48 5.85
CA ALA A 68 6.73 4.09 6.10
C ALA A 68 5.97 3.64 7.35
N ILE A 69 5.19 2.57 7.21
CA ILE A 69 4.33 2.02 8.27
C ILE A 69 4.98 0.74 8.75
N HIS A 70 5.55 0.77 9.95
CA HIS A 70 6.22 -0.35 10.58
C HIS A 70 5.25 -1.11 11.50
N MET A 71 5.27 -2.43 11.40
CA MET A 71 4.40 -3.33 12.14
C MET A 71 5.16 -4.58 12.58
N PRO A 72 4.70 -5.30 13.62
CA PRO A 72 5.14 -6.66 13.89
C PRO A 72 4.91 -7.58 12.67
N PRO A 73 5.57 -8.75 12.59
CA PRO A 73 5.32 -9.71 11.51
C PRO A 73 3.82 -9.99 11.29
N ALA A 74 3.33 -9.61 10.11
CA ALA A 74 1.93 -9.61 9.74
C ALA A 74 1.63 -10.59 8.61
N ALA A 75 0.47 -11.24 8.66
CA ALA A 75 -0.10 -12.01 7.55
C ALA A 75 -1.02 -11.14 6.67
N ALA A 76 -1.65 -10.11 7.25
CA ALA A 76 -2.44 -9.13 6.52
C ALA A 76 -2.44 -7.76 7.20
N TRP A 77 -2.66 -6.72 6.41
CA TRP A 77 -2.78 -5.33 6.83
C TRP A 77 -3.83 -4.64 5.97
N THR A 78 -4.60 -3.74 6.57
CA THR A 78 -5.51 -2.85 5.85
C THR A 78 -5.33 -1.42 6.34
N SER A 79 -5.54 -0.45 5.45
CA SER A 79 -5.60 0.96 5.80
C SER A 79 -6.77 1.66 5.12
N GLU A 80 -7.36 2.57 5.86
CA GLU A 80 -8.30 3.57 5.40
C GLU A 80 -7.62 4.95 5.41
N ALA A 81 -7.78 5.71 4.33
CA ALA A 81 -7.23 7.05 4.25
C ALA A 81 -8.13 8.02 3.47
N VAL A 82 -7.95 9.31 3.75
CA VAL A 82 -8.54 10.40 2.98
C VAL A 82 -7.40 11.24 2.40
N SER A 83 -7.49 11.54 1.10
CA SER A 83 -6.50 12.34 0.38
C SER A 83 -7.21 13.24 -0.61
N ASP A 84 -6.60 14.39 -0.87
CA ASP A 84 -7.16 15.40 -1.77
C ASP A 84 -6.62 15.25 -3.20
N GLY A 85 -7.54 15.27 -4.16
CA GLY A 85 -7.26 15.44 -5.59
C GLY A 85 -7.00 14.15 -6.38
N ALA A 86 -6.68 14.34 -7.66
CA ALA A 86 -6.09 13.28 -8.48
C ALA A 86 -4.71 12.94 -7.93
N GLN A 87 -4.43 11.64 -7.75
CA GLN A 87 -3.14 11.22 -7.23
C GLN A 87 -2.72 9.86 -7.75
N ARG A 88 -1.41 9.70 -7.80
CA ARG A 88 -0.77 8.40 -7.88
C ARG A 88 -0.31 8.01 -6.47
N ASN A 89 -0.77 6.86 -6.00
CA ASN A 89 -0.29 6.20 -4.80
C ASN A 89 0.50 4.95 -5.20
N ALA A 90 1.65 4.74 -4.58
CA ALA A 90 2.40 3.50 -4.62
C ALA A 90 2.43 2.92 -3.20
N PHE A 91 1.98 1.68 -3.06
CA PHE A 91 1.99 0.92 -1.81
C PHE A 91 3.01 -0.20 -1.98
N THR A 92 4.09 -0.21 -1.22
CA THR A 92 5.13 -1.24 -1.30
C THR A 92 5.19 -2.01 0.00
N ALA A 93 5.00 -3.32 -0.07
CA ALA A 93 5.17 -4.21 1.06
C ALA A 93 6.62 -4.71 1.14
N TYR A 94 7.13 -4.80 2.37
CA TYR A 94 8.47 -5.28 2.67
C TYR A 94 8.42 -6.46 3.64
N ALA A 95 9.14 -7.51 3.29
CA ALA A 95 9.57 -8.54 4.24
C ALA A 95 10.99 -8.18 4.68
N GLU A 96 11.13 -7.79 5.94
CA GLU A 96 12.34 -7.22 6.52
C GLU A 96 12.76 -5.92 5.80
N GLN A 97 13.70 -5.99 4.86
CA GLN A 97 14.18 -4.86 4.05
C GLN A 97 14.03 -5.12 2.55
N VAL A 98 13.44 -6.26 2.17
CA VAL A 98 13.27 -6.65 0.77
C VAL A 98 11.86 -6.30 0.32
N PRO A 99 11.68 -5.50 -0.75
CA PRO A 99 10.36 -5.26 -1.31
C PRO A 99 9.81 -6.55 -1.92
N VAL A 100 8.61 -6.95 -1.50
CA VAL A 100 7.96 -8.20 -1.95
C VAL A 100 6.87 -7.94 -2.98
N SER A 101 6.23 -6.79 -2.91
CA SER A 101 5.20 -6.40 -3.87
C SER A 101 4.96 -4.89 -3.82
N THR A 102 4.60 -4.32 -4.96
CA THR A 102 4.13 -2.94 -5.04
C THR A 102 2.80 -2.88 -5.76
N SER A 103 1.81 -2.19 -5.19
CA SER A 103 0.58 -1.81 -5.88
C SER A 103 0.62 -0.33 -6.23
N THR A 104 0.25 0.01 -7.47
CA THR A 104 0.07 1.39 -7.91
C THR A 104 -1.39 1.67 -8.21
N VAL A 105 -1.90 2.75 -7.62
CA VAL A 105 -3.24 3.28 -7.87
C VAL A 105 -3.09 4.69 -8.44
N ASN A 106 -3.56 4.91 -9.66
CA ASN A 106 -3.52 6.20 -10.31
C ASN A 106 -4.94 6.67 -10.64
N ALA A 107 -5.40 7.68 -9.89
CA ALA A 107 -6.73 8.25 -10.01
C ALA A 107 -6.67 9.57 -10.78
N THR A 108 -7.44 9.66 -11.87
CA THR A 108 -7.69 10.89 -12.64
C THR A 108 -9.14 11.35 -12.44
N ALA A 109 -9.58 12.38 -13.15
CA ALA A 109 -10.98 12.82 -13.10
C ALA A 109 -11.94 11.84 -13.78
N GLU A 110 -11.42 11.02 -14.71
CA GLU A 110 -12.18 10.12 -15.58
C GLU A 110 -12.15 8.67 -15.12
N SER A 111 -11.05 8.22 -14.51
CA SER A 111 -10.86 6.82 -14.14
C SER A 111 -9.83 6.62 -13.05
N THR A 112 -9.90 5.48 -12.38
CA THR A 112 -8.84 5.00 -11.50
C THR A 112 -8.23 3.73 -12.06
N THR A 113 -6.92 3.71 -12.27
CA THR A 113 -6.19 2.54 -12.75
C THR A 113 -5.45 1.85 -11.62
N TYR A 114 -5.43 0.52 -11.66
CA TYR A 114 -4.83 -0.33 -10.65
C TYR A 114 -3.87 -1.32 -11.30
N SER A 115 -2.68 -1.44 -10.74
CA SER A 115 -1.65 -2.37 -11.16
C SER A 115 -0.87 -2.88 -9.96
N ALA A 116 -0.27 -4.05 -10.09
CA ALA A 116 0.60 -4.62 -9.07
C ALA A 116 1.84 -5.26 -9.69
N THR A 117 2.95 -5.23 -8.96
CA THR A 117 4.15 -6.03 -9.20
C THR A 117 4.34 -6.98 -8.03
N PHE A 118 4.76 -8.19 -8.32
CA PHE A 118 5.10 -9.21 -7.34
C PHE A 118 6.47 -9.78 -7.65
N THR A 119 7.25 -10.09 -6.61
CA THR A 119 8.63 -10.59 -6.77
C THR A 119 8.75 -12.10 -6.53
N GLY A 120 7.69 -12.76 -6.03
CA GLY A 120 7.74 -14.16 -5.59
C GLY A 120 8.11 -15.17 -6.68
N SER A 121 7.86 -14.86 -7.96
CA SER A 121 8.22 -15.72 -9.10
C SER A 121 9.24 -15.09 -10.08
N GLY A 122 9.92 -14.00 -9.69
CA GLY A 122 10.93 -13.31 -10.53
C GLY A 122 10.37 -12.49 -11.71
N ASP A 123 11.17 -12.26 -12.74
CA ASP A 123 10.87 -11.32 -13.84
C ASP A 123 9.66 -11.71 -14.72
N ALA A 124 9.22 -12.98 -14.65
CA ALA A 124 8.07 -13.49 -15.39
C ALA A 124 6.78 -13.59 -14.54
N THR A 125 6.77 -12.98 -13.35
CA THR A 125 5.63 -13.07 -12.44
C THR A 125 4.37 -12.46 -13.07
N THR A 126 3.27 -13.20 -12.97
CA THR A 126 1.94 -12.76 -13.39
C THR A 126 1.03 -12.67 -12.16
N TYR A 127 -0.10 -12.00 -12.33
CA TYR A 127 -1.13 -11.90 -11.31
C TYR A 127 -2.52 -11.99 -11.92
N SER A 128 -3.46 -12.36 -11.07
CA SER A 128 -4.89 -12.38 -11.34
C SER A 128 -5.56 -11.15 -10.74
N VAL A 129 -6.58 -10.63 -11.42
CA VAL A 129 -7.52 -9.66 -10.84
C VAL A 129 -8.87 -10.31 -10.62
N LEU A 130 -9.36 -10.21 -9.39
CA LEU A 130 -10.67 -10.67 -8.96
C LEU A 130 -11.52 -9.44 -8.61
N ALA A 131 -12.64 -9.26 -9.29
CA ALA A 131 -13.56 -8.15 -9.07
C ALA A 131 -14.77 -8.62 -8.26
N TYR A 132 -15.06 -7.96 -7.13
CA TYR A 132 -16.13 -8.29 -6.21
C TYR A 132 -17.16 -7.18 -6.13
N ARG A 133 -18.41 -7.56 -5.86
CA ARG A 133 -19.49 -6.66 -5.49
C ARG A 133 -20.20 -7.20 -4.26
N ASN A 134 -20.25 -6.41 -3.19
CA ASN A 134 -20.82 -6.80 -1.90
C ASN A 134 -20.28 -8.17 -1.43
N GLY A 135 -18.96 -8.38 -1.58
CA GLY A 135 -18.28 -9.63 -1.24
C GLY A 135 -18.51 -10.82 -2.18
N ARG A 136 -19.29 -10.67 -3.27
CA ARG A 136 -19.52 -11.73 -4.26
C ARG A 136 -18.65 -11.52 -5.50
N LEU A 137 -17.89 -12.53 -5.88
CA LEU A 137 -17.05 -12.50 -7.10
C LEU A 137 -17.93 -12.29 -8.34
N GLN A 138 -17.59 -11.30 -9.15
CA GLN A 138 -18.29 -10.95 -10.39
C GLN A 138 -17.50 -11.39 -11.62
N ALA A 139 -16.18 -11.28 -11.56
CA ALA A 139 -15.28 -11.69 -12.63
C ALA A 139 -13.86 -11.93 -12.11
N ALA A 140 -13.10 -12.76 -12.82
CA ALA A 140 -11.68 -12.98 -12.58
C ALA A 140 -10.92 -13.06 -13.91
N VAL A 141 -9.75 -12.44 -13.99
CA VAL A 141 -8.86 -12.49 -15.16
C VAL A 141 -7.44 -12.75 -14.67
N GLY A 142 -6.80 -13.79 -15.19
CA GLY A 142 -5.43 -14.17 -14.86
C GLY A 142 -4.40 -13.89 -15.95
N GLY A 143 -3.14 -14.21 -15.68
CA GLY A 143 -2.02 -14.09 -16.63
C GLY A 143 -1.60 -12.65 -16.93
N ILE A 144 -1.94 -11.69 -16.07
CA ILE A 144 -1.57 -10.28 -16.23
C ILE A 144 -0.13 -10.12 -15.77
N ARG A 145 0.74 -9.53 -16.59
CA ARG A 145 2.17 -9.39 -16.20
C ARG A 145 2.30 -8.39 -15.06
N SER A 146 3.22 -8.66 -14.13
CA SER A 146 3.61 -7.69 -13.11
C SER A 146 3.90 -6.32 -13.72
N GLY A 147 3.22 -5.28 -13.21
CA GLY A 147 3.32 -3.90 -13.68
C GLY A 147 2.32 -3.51 -14.76
N ASP A 148 1.70 -4.46 -15.47
CA ASP A 148 0.60 -4.15 -16.39
C ASP A 148 -0.66 -3.72 -15.62
N THR A 149 -1.54 -2.97 -16.27
CA THR A 149 -2.82 -2.55 -15.66
C THR A 149 -3.77 -3.73 -15.54
N GLY A 150 -4.18 -4.04 -14.30
CA GLY A 150 -5.07 -5.16 -14.00
C GLY A 150 -6.54 -4.75 -13.90
N ALA A 151 -6.83 -3.50 -13.57
CA ALA A 151 -8.20 -2.99 -13.49
C ALA A 151 -8.27 -1.50 -13.75
N VAL A 152 -9.40 -1.06 -14.32
CA VAL A 152 -9.75 0.35 -14.49
C VAL A 152 -11.14 0.59 -13.93
N GLY A 153 -11.26 1.36 -12.84
CA GLY A 153 -12.51 1.88 -12.32
C GLY A 153 -13.10 2.92 -13.29
N LEU A 154 -14.38 2.76 -13.63
CA LEU A 154 -15.09 3.56 -14.61
C LEU A 154 -16.43 4.07 -14.08
N MET A 155 -16.69 5.36 -14.28
CA MET A 155 -18.01 5.93 -14.10
C MET A 155 -18.92 5.48 -15.24
N VAL A 156 -19.77 4.48 -14.99
CA VAL A 156 -20.82 4.06 -15.92
C VAL A 156 -22.17 4.63 -15.46
N PRO A 157 -22.96 5.26 -16.36
CA PRO A 157 -24.33 5.62 -16.05
C PRO A 157 -25.13 4.34 -15.81
N ASN A 158 -25.71 4.19 -14.61
CA ASN A 158 -26.59 3.07 -14.29
C ASN A 158 -27.95 3.58 -13.81
N PRO A 159 -29.05 3.35 -14.54
CA PRO A 159 -30.39 3.75 -14.12
C PRO A 159 -30.74 3.21 -12.73
N GLY A 160 -31.13 4.10 -11.81
CA GLY A 160 -31.59 3.72 -10.47
C GLY A 160 -30.47 3.46 -9.44
N TRP A 161 -29.22 3.71 -9.77
CA TRP A 161 -28.10 3.68 -8.81
C TRP A 161 -27.47 5.06 -8.72
N THR A 162 -27.22 5.57 -7.52
CA THR A 162 -26.45 6.80 -7.30
C THR A 162 -25.20 6.43 -6.50
N PRO A 163 -24.01 6.93 -6.85
CA PRO A 163 -22.82 6.71 -6.03
C PRO A 163 -23.04 7.19 -4.59
N ASN A 164 -22.33 6.59 -3.64
CA ASN A 164 -22.38 7.01 -2.23
C ASN A 164 -21.34 8.08 -1.90
N CYS A 165 -20.35 8.28 -2.78
CA CYS A 165 -19.27 9.24 -2.60
C CYS A 165 -18.70 9.66 -3.96
N ARG A 166 -18.00 10.80 -3.98
CA ARG A 166 -17.32 11.39 -5.12
C ARG A 166 -15.94 10.78 -5.34
N PRO A 167 -15.58 10.41 -6.58
CA PRO A 167 -14.20 10.08 -6.95
C PRO A 167 -13.22 11.22 -6.66
N ARG A 168 -12.00 10.90 -6.24
CA ARG A 168 -11.02 11.89 -5.73
C ARG A 168 -10.54 12.88 -6.78
N GLY A 169 -10.46 12.44 -8.04
CA GLY A 169 -10.02 13.29 -9.15
C GLY A 169 -11.04 14.33 -9.58
N GLN A 170 -12.26 14.30 -9.04
CA GLN A 170 -13.32 15.25 -9.38
C GLN A 170 -13.47 16.32 -8.30
N THR A 171 -13.66 17.56 -8.73
CA THR A 171 -14.19 18.65 -7.88
C THR A 171 -15.69 18.43 -7.60
N VAL A 172 -16.24 19.11 -6.57
CA VAL A 172 -17.70 19.09 -6.31
C VAL A 172 -18.47 19.46 -7.58
N LEU A 173 -18.07 20.55 -8.24
CA LEU A 173 -18.73 21.07 -9.43
C LEU A 173 -18.72 20.07 -10.59
N GLN A 174 -17.56 19.44 -10.88
CA GLN A 174 -17.46 18.42 -11.92
C GLN A 174 -18.34 17.21 -11.61
N CYS A 175 -18.38 16.80 -10.33
CA CYS A 175 -19.24 15.71 -9.91
C CYS A 175 -20.73 16.05 -10.07
N GLU A 176 -21.16 17.25 -9.69
CA GLU A 176 -22.56 17.66 -9.84
C GLU A 176 -22.96 17.72 -11.33
N GLN A 177 -22.09 18.27 -12.19
CA GLN A 177 -22.32 18.29 -13.64
C GLN A 177 -22.46 16.87 -14.22
N ALA A 178 -21.54 15.97 -13.88
CA ALA A 178 -21.62 14.58 -14.30
C ALA A 178 -22.87 13.89 -13.74
N CYS A 179 -23.23 14.17 -12.49
CA CYS A 179 -24.38 13.59 -11.82
C CYS A 179 -25.69 13.91 -12.55
N TRP A 180 -25.91 15.18 -12.85
CA TRP A 180 -27.10 15.63 -13.60
C TRP A 180 -27.09 15.13 -15.04
N SER A 181 -25.93 15.14 -15.70
CA SER A 181 -25.79 14.62 -17.07
C SER A 181 -26.09 13.12 -17.17
N ASN A 182 -25.85 12.35 -16.10
CA ASN A 182 -26.15 10.92 -16.03
C ASN A 182 -27.59 10.62 -15.56
N GLY A 183 -28.39 11.66 -15.25
CA GLY A 183 -29.79 11.50 -14.86
C GLY A 183 -30.00 10.96 -13.44
N TYR A 184 -29.03 11.13 -12.53
CA TYR A 184 -29.22 10.73 -11.13
C TYR A 184 -30.24 11.64 -10.42
N ALA A 185 -31.00 11.06 -9.48
CA ALA A 185 -32.09 11.76 -8.80
C ALA A 185 -31.62 12.78 -7.73
N ASN A 186 -30.40 12.61 -7.21
CA ASN A 186 -29.75 13.56 -6.31
C ASN A 186 -28.22 13.49 -6.48
N CYS A 187 -27.53 14.55 -6.08
CA CYS A 187 -26.06 14.66 -6.20
C CYS A 187 -25.37 14.86 -4.84
N ASN A 188 -26.02 14.47 -3.74
CA ASN A 188 -25.49 14.69 -2.38
C ASN A 188 -24.15 13.98 -2.17
N TYR A 189 -23.92 12.86 -2.87
CA TYR A 189 -22.66 12.12 -2.82
C TYR A 189 -21.46 12.96 -3.29
N CYS A 190 -21.68 14.02 -4.07
CA CYS A 190 -20.62 14.92 -4.52
C CYS A 190 -19.92 15.67 -3.39
N TYR A 191 -20.53 15.72 -2.20
CA TYR A 191 -19.98 16.36 -1.01
C TYR A 191 -19.22 15.39 -0.09
N THR A 192 -19.26 14.09 -0.39
CA THR A 192 -18.58 13.04 0.37
C THR A 192 -17.44 12.49 -0.47
N LEU A 193 -16.18 12.66 -0.05
CA LEU A 193 -15.05 12.01 -0.72
C LEU A 193 -15.07 10.51 -0.46
N CYS A 194 -14.84 9.69 -1.49
CA CYS A 194 -14.68 8.25 -1.28
C CYS A 194 -13.44 7.98 -0.42
N PRO A 195 -13.48 7.13 0.63
CA PRO A 195 -12.29 6.75 1.38
C PRO A 195 -11.35 5.89 0.52
N ILE A 196 -10.02 6.00 0.68
CA ILE A 196 -9.08 4.99 0.17
C ILE A 196 -9.19 3.84 1.13
N SER A 197 -9.45 2.64 0.61
CA SER A 197 -9.23 1.42 1.37
C SER A 197 -8.27 0.55 0.58
N THR A 198 -7.14 0.24 1.20
CA THR A 198 -6.09 -0.61 0.63
C THR A 198 -5.76 -1.70 1.63
N GLY A 199 -5.49 -2.91 1.16
CA GLY A 199 -4.97 -3.98 1.98
C GLY A 199 -3.87 -4.76 1.28
N PHE A 200 -2.99 -5.36 2.08
CA PHE A 200 -1.99 -6.31 1.64
C PHE A 200 -2.06 -7.55 2.53
N GLY A 201 -1.87 -8.73 1.96
CA GLY A 201 -1.76 -9.95 2.74
C GLY A 201 -1.29 -11.12 1.92
N ASN A 202 -1.24 -12.29 2.57
CA ASN A 202 -1.03 -13.57 1.90
C ASN A 202 -2.32 -14.39 1.90
N ALA A 203 -2.60 -15.05 0.77
CA ALA A 203 -3.73 -15.95 0.64
C ALA A 203 -3.43 -17.24 1.40
N SER A 204 -4.28 -17.59 2.38
CA SER A 204 -4.00 -18.67 3.34
C SER A 204 -3.86 -20.07 2.71
N TYR A 205 -4.26 -20.26 1.45
CA TYR A 205 -4.29 -21.58 0.80
C TYR A 205 -3.11 -21.85 -0.14
N ASN A 206 -2.42 -20.82 -0.64
CA ASN A 206 -1.33 -20.95 -1.60
C ASN A 206 -0.14 -20.01 -1.31
N SER A 207 -0.18 -19.30 -0.18
CA SER A 207 0.83 -18.29 0.22
C SER A 207 1.02 -17.15 -0.79
N ALA A 208 0.13 -16.97 -1.76
CA ALA A 208 0.24 -15.91 -2.75
C ALA A 208 -0.01 -14.54 -2.10
N CYS A 209 0.86 -13.57 -2.33
CA CYS A 209 0.59 -12.20 -1.91
C CYS A 209 -0.56 -11.61 -2.72
N PHE A 210 -1.33 -10.72 -2.09
CA PHE A 210 -2.37 -9.97 -2.77
C PHE A 210 -2.44 -8.53 -2.27
N TRP A 211 -2.87 -7.65 -3.17
CA TRP A 211 -3.34 -6.32 -2.85
C TRP A 211 -4.85 -6.26 -3.03
N GLN A 212 -5.54 -5.67 -2.06
CA GLN A 212 -6.97 -5.40 -2.11
C GLN A 212 -7.20 -3.89 -2.16
N HIS A 213 -8.14 -3.44 -3.00
CA HIS A 213 -8.54 -2.03 -3.06
C HIS A 213 -10.05 -1.91 -3.13
N ALA A 214 -10.60 -0.94 -2.39
CA ALA A 214 -11.95 -0.47 -2.68
C ALA A 214 -11.96 0.33 -3.99
N VAL A 215 -13.03 0.17 -4.76
CA VAL A 215 -13.28 0.88 -6.00
C VAL A 215 -14.34 1.94 -5.75
N ALA A 216 -14.02 3.20 -6.07
CA ALA A 216 -14.94 4.33 -5.88
C ALA A 216 -16.00 4.37 -7.00
N GLU A 217 -15.62 3.91 -8.18
CA GLU A 217 -16.45 3.87 -9.37
C GLU A 217 -17.45 2.70 -9.37
N PRO A 218 -18.62 2.82 -10.02
CA PRO A 218 -19.64 1.77 -10.07
C PRO A 218 -19.22 0.48 -10.76
N ALA A 219 -18.23 0.55 -11.65
CA ALA A 219 -17.82 -0.55 -12.49
C ALA A 219 -16.31 -0.58 -12.68
N VAL A 220 -15.82 -1.77 -12.96
CA VAL A 220 -14.43 -2.03 -13.29
C VAL A 220 -14.37 -2.67 -14.67
N ARG A 221 -13.49 -2.14 -15.52
CA ARG A 221 -13.06 -2.80 -16.76
C ARG A 221 -11.80 -3.61 -16.49
N LEU A 222 -11.85 -4.88 -16.86
CA LEU A 222 -10.75 -5.84 -16.73
C LEU A 222 -9.94 -5.95 -18.05
N PRO A 223 -8.75 -6.59 -18.04
CA PRO A 223 -7.85 -6.60 -19.19
C PRO A 223 -8.40 -7.39 -20.39
N ASN A 224 -9.31 -8.33 -20.16
CA ASN A 224 -10.05 -9.03 -21.20
C ASN A 224 -11.16 -8.16 -21.86
N GLY A 225 -11.30 -6.90 -21.46
CA GLY A 225 -12.32 -5.97 -21.95
C GLY A 225 -13.67 -6.06 -21.24
N GLN A 226 -13.87 -7.05 -20.36
CA GLN A 226 -15.11 -7.20 -19.61
C GLN A 226 -15.32 -6.04 -18.64
N VAL A 227 -16.54 -5.51 -18.59
CA VAL A 227 -16.96 -4.49 -17.61
C VAL A 227 -17.95 -5.12 -16.66
N VAL A 228 -17.66 -5.07 -15.36
CA VAL A 228 -18.53 -5.59 -14.30
C VAL A 228 -18.77 -4.54 -13.23
N GLN A 229 -19.92 -4.59 -12.57
CA GLN A 229 -20.14 -3.79 -11.37
C GLN A 229 -19.30 -4.36 -10.23
N ALA A 230 -18.49 -3.54 -9.58
CA ALA A 230 -17.62 -3.96 -8.50
C ALA A 230 -17.36 -2.82 -7.53
N ASP A 231 -17.25 -3.12 -6.25
CA ASP A 231 -16.88 -2.20 -5.17
C ASP A 231 -15.50 -2.53 -4.58
N GLN A 232 -14.93 -3.68 -4.97
CA GLN A 232 -13.62 -4.13 -4.54
C GLN A 232 -12.92 -4.89 -5.67
N ILE A 233 -11.60 -4.70 -5.76
CA ILE A 233 -10.72 -5.56 -6.54
C ILE A 233 -9.67 -6.20 -5.64
N VAL A 234 -9.25 -7.41 -6.01
CA VAL A 234 -8.10 -8.09 -5.43
C VAL A 234 -7.15 -8.43 -6.57
N MET A 235 -5.92 -7.94 -6.48
CA MET A 235 -4.81 -8.30 -7.36
C MET A 235 -3.97 -9.35 -6.64
N GLN A 236 -4.02 -10.59 -7.09
CA GLN A 236 -3.41 -11.74 -6.42
C GLN A 236 -2.30 -12.33 -7.29
N GLU A 237 -1.13 -12.55 -6.70
CA GLU A 237 -0.02 -13.20 -7.39
C GLU A 237 -0.39 -14.60 -7.91
N GLU A 238 0.10 -14.92 -9.11
CA GLU A 238 0.04 -16.26 -9.66
C GLU A 238 1.38 -16.96 -9.42
N VAL A 239 1.43 -17.74 -8.34
CA VAL A 239 2.61 -18.52 -7.98
C VAL A 239 2.61 -19.83 -8.78
N SER A 240 3.67 -20.08 -9.55
CA SER A 240 3.82 -21.30 -10.35
C SER A 240 5.00 -22.15 -9.85
N GLY A 241 4.72 -23.40 -9.48
CA GLY A 241 5.73 -24.40 -9.10
C GLY A 241 5.75 -24.79 -7.61
N PRO A 242 6.45 -25.88 -7.25
CA PRO A 242 6.54 -26.40 -5.87
C PRO A 242 7.49 -25.59 -4.96
N SER A 243 7.82 -24.35 -5.31
CA SER A 243 8.79 -23.56 -4.56
C SER A 243 8.20 -23.02 -3.27
N ASN A 244 8.92 -23.21 -2.16
CA ASN A 244 8.69 -22.51 -0.90
C ASN A 244 8.55 -21.01 -1.17
N TYR A 245 7.32 -20.51 -1.12
CA TYR A 245 7.07 -19.09 -1.29
C TYR A 245 7.84 -18.34 -0.18
N PRO A 246 8.76 -17.41 -0.53
CA PRO A 246 9.75 -16.92 0.42
C PRO A 246 9.16 -15.98 1.49
N TYR A 247 7.95 -15.46 1.29
CA TYR A 247 7.38 -14.40 2.12
C TYR A 247 6.10 -14.88 2.82
N LEU A 248 6.25 -15.43 4.02
CA LEU A 248 5.11 -15.83 4.87
C LEU A 248 4.59 -14.69 5.77
N ASN A 249 5.35 -13.60 5.85
CA ASN A 249 4.97 -12.41 6.58
C ASN A 249 5.65 -11.18 5.99
N PHE A 250 5.16 -10.01 6.37
CA PHE A 250 5.74 -8.71 6.08
C PHE A 250 5.71 -7.87 7.35
N ASN A 251 6.54 -6.82 7.41
CA ASN A 251 6.68 -5.99 8.61
C ASN A 251 6.72 -4.50 8.30
N ARG A 252 6.57 -4.12 7.02
CA ARG A 252 6.49 -2.72 6.62
C ARG A 252 5.69 -2.53 5.35
N ILE A 253 4.90 -1.45 5.33
CA ILE A 253 4.26 -0.91 4.12
C ILE A 253 4.76 0.51 3.90
N ASP A 254 5.33 0.80 2.74
CA ASP A 254 5.57 2.18 2.31
C ASP A 254 4.39 2.68 1.49
N VAL A 255 3.91 3.88 1.83
CA VAL A 255 2.88 4.60 1.07
C VAL A 255 3.50 5.87 0.54
N GLN A 256 3.79 5.89 -0.76
CA GLN A 256 4.28 7.09 -1.47
C GLN A 256 3.16 7.67 -2.33
N THR A 257 3.03 8.99 -2.33
CA THR A 257 1.89 9.64 -2.99
C THR A 257 2.26 10.97 -3.63
N THR A 258 1.57 11.31 -4.72
CA THR A 258 1.61 12.65 -5.33
C THR A 258 0.63 13.62 -4.66
N ALA A 259 -0.23 13.16 -3.74
CA ALA A 259 -1.14 14.03 -3.01
C ALA A 259 -0.35 14.96 -2.07
N ARG A 260 -0.75 16.24 -2.00
CA ARG A 260 -0.17 17.21 -1.04
C ARG A 260 -0.45 16.84 0.40
N THR A 261 -1.62 16.25 0.64
CA THR A 261 -2.06 15.83 1.95
C THR A 261 -2.77 14.50 1.85
N THR A 262 -2.39 13.58 2.74
CA THR A 262 -3.11 12.33 3.00
C THR A 262 -3.25 12.17 4.50
N VAL A 263 -4.39 11.67 4.95
CA VAL A 263 -4.63 11.33 6.35
C VAL A 263 -5.03 9.86 6.40
N ILE A 264 -4.20 9.02 7.01
CA ILE A 264 -4.56 7.65 7.35
C ILE A 264 -5.49 7.72 8.56
N THR A 265 -6.72 7.23 8.43
CA THR A 265 -7.79 7.37 9.42
C THR A 265 -8.10 6.07 10.16
N GLY A 266 -7.63 4.93 9.66
CA GLY A 266 -7.81 3.64 10.31
C GLY A 266 -6.91 2.58 9.71
N GLU A 267 -6.47 1.64 10.53
CA GLU A 267 -5.60 0.53 10.16
C GLU A 267 -5.95 -0.73 10.95
N SER A 268 -5.65 -1.88 10.36
CA SER A 268 -5.75 -3.15 11.06
C SER A 268 -4.65 -4.10 10.61
N VAL A 269 -4.20 -4.97 11.52
CA VAL A 269 -3.17 -5.98 11.25
C VAL A 269 -3.64 -7.33 11.74
N ALA A 270 -3.57 -8.33 10.87
CA ALA A 270 -3.65 -9.73 11.25
C ALA A 270 -2.21 -10.25 11.47
N PRO A 271 -1.85 -10.73 12.66
CA PRO A 271 -0.51 -11.22 12.93
C PRO A 271 -0.20 -12.47 12.12
N ALA A 272 1.07 -12.65 11.75
CA ALA A 272 1.51 -13.90 11.14
C ALA A 272 1.35 -15.07 12.13
N SER A 273 0.92 -16.23 11.66
CA SER A 273 0.96 -17.47 12.45
C SER A 273 2.41 -17.82 12.78
N LYS A 274 2.65 -18.27 14.02
CA LYS A 274 3.96 -18.77 14.46
C LYS A 274 4.36 -20.05 13.73
#